data_AF-W2SZM0-F1
#
_entry.id   AF-W2SZM0-F1
#
_cell.length_a   1.000
_cell.length_b   1.000
_cell.length_c   1.000
_cell.angle_alpha   90.00
_cell.angle_beta   90.00
_cell.angle_gamma   90.00
#
_symmetry.space_group_name_H-M   'P 1'
#
loop_
_entity.id
_entity.type
_entity.pdbx_description
1 polymer ?
#
loop_
_entity_poly.entity_id
_entity_poly.type
_entity_poly.pdbx_seq_one_letter_code
_entity_poly.pdbx_strand_id
1 'polypeptide(L)'
;MLLCLGAYFVNYGCRKYNWERNKSGGGQLAEEPKFPRFNPFVFLLPAICDIISTSLLYIGLNLTTASSYQMLQGALIVCTGLLSIFMVNARIQGYKWLGMLLVVLGLVVIGVTDIYCGESTEQKDGVIVGNFLCVISQVAVALQLVLEQKYLLRYDVEPLFAVGLEGVYGFILLIVSLVPLYYIHVPSTFSTNPLGRLE
;
A
#
# COMPACT_ATOMS: atom_id res chain seq x y z
N MET A 1 -6.04 2.96 -9.53
CA MET A 1 -5.65 4.38 -9.37
C MET A 1 -6.03 5.27 -10.56
N LEU A 2 -5.82 4.86 -11.83
CA LEU A 2 -6.25 5.66 -13.00
C LEU A 2 -7.77 5.95 -13.02
N LEU A 3 -8.60 5.00 -12.57
CA LEU A 3 -10.05 5.24 -12.40
C LEU A 3 -10.35 6.28 -11.32
N CYS A 4 -9.53 6.38 -10.26
CA CYS A 4 -9.69 7.42 -9.23
C CYS A 4 -9.30 8.80 -9.77
N LEU A 5 -8.27 8.88 -10.59
CA LEU A 5 -7.88 10.12 -11.27
C LEU A 5 -8.96 10.54 -12.29
N GLY A 6 -9.49 9.58 -13.05
CA GLY A 6 -10.63 9.79 -13.94
C GLY A 6 -11.89 10.24 -13.19
N ALA A 7 -12.23 9.58 -12.08
CA ALA A 7 -13.35 9.95 -11.22
C ALA A 7 -13.14 11.33 -10.58
N TYR A 8 -11.92 11.68 -10.16
CA TYR A 8 -11.59 13.02 -9.68
C TYR A 8 -11.76 14.06 -10.77
N PHE A 9 -11.27 13.81 -11.99
CA PHE A 9 -11.41 14.73 -13.11
C PHE A 9 -12.87 14.90 -13.54
N VAL A 10 -13.67 13.83 -13.47
CA VAL A 10 -15.12 13.85 -13.69
C VAL A 10 -15.82 14.64 -12.57
N ASN A 11 -15.48 14.42 -11.30
CA ASN A 11 -16.07 15.13 -10.16
C ASN A 11 -15.67 16.62 -10.16
N TYR A 12 -14.42 16.92 -10.47
CA TYR A 12 -13.90 18.27 -10.68
C TYR A 12 -14.60 18.96 -11.86
N GLY A 13 -14.75 18.26 -12.99
CA GLY A 13 -15.49 18.73 -14.16
C GLY A 13 -16.97 19.00 -13.85
N CYS A 14 -17.63 18.11 -13.12
CA CYS A 14 -19.01 18.30 -12.66
C CYS A 14 -19.15 19.47 -11.68
N ARG A 15 -18.22 19.62 -10.71
CA ARG A 15 -18.20 20.77 -9.78
C ARG A 15 -17.94 22.09 -10.52
N LYS A 16 -17.03 22.10 -11.50
CA LYS A 16 -16.72 23.26 -12.33
C LYS A 16 -17.90 23.63 -13.24
N TYR A 17 -18.56 22.65 -13.84
CA TYR A 17 -19.75 22.85 -14.66
C TYR A 17 -20.93 23.38 -13.84
N ASN A 18 -21.19 22.79 -12.66
CA ASN A 18 -22.21 23.30 -11.75
C ASN A 18 -21.87 24.69 -11.20
N TRP A 19 -20.59 25.01 -10.98
CA TRP A 19 -20.14 26.35 -10.61
C TRP A 19 -20.44 27.37 -11.69
N GLU A 20 -20.06 27.11 -12.95
CA GLU A 20 -20.31 28.02 -14.07
C GLU A 20 -21.82 28.24 -14.26
N ARG A 21 -22.62 27.20 -14.04
CA ARG A 21 -24.09 27.28 -14.03
C ARG A 21 -24.63 28.11 -12.86
N ASN A 22 -24.12 27.93 -11.64
CA ASN A 22 -24.54 28.70 -10.46
C ASN A 22 -24.11 30.17 -10.50
N LYS A 23 -22.94 30.45 -11.11
CA LYS A 23 -22.42 31.80 -11.35
C LYS A 23 -23.33 32.60 -12.28
N SER A 24 -23.99 31.92 -13.22
CA SER A 24 -24.98 32.54 -14.13
C SER A 24 -26.36 32.76 -13.49
N GLY A 25 -26.63 32.19 -12.31
CA GLY A 25 -27.94 32.20 -11.64
C GLY A 25 -28.04 32.97 -10.31
N GLY A 26 -27.00 33.71 -9.90
CA GLY A 26 -27.06 34.58 -8.71
C GLY A 26 -27.01 33.87 -7.34
N GLY A 27 -26.44 32.66 -7.26
CA GLY A 27 -26.27 31.91 -5.99
C GLY A 27 -24.92 32.18 -5.30
N GLN A 28 -24.96 32.34 -3.97
CA GLN A 28 -23.85 32.69 -3.07
C GLN A 28 -22.67 31.69 -3.06
N LEU A 29 -21.47 32.24 -2.83
CA LEU A 29 -20.23 31.62 -2.32
C LEU A 29 -20.01 30.13 -2.67
N ALA A 30 -19.76 29.84 -3.95
CA ALA A 30 -18.99 28.64 -4.24
C ALA A 30 -17.51 28.94 -3.91
N GLU A 31 -16.80 28.03 -3.24
CA GLU A 31 -15.39 28.20 -2.85
C GLU A 31 -14.45 27.68 -3.95
N GLU A 32 -13.59 28.56 -4.48
CA GLU A 32 -12.77 28.24 -5.67
C GLU A 32 -12.04 26.92 -5.49
N PRO A 33 -11.94 26.06 -6.51
CA PRO A 33 -11.12 24.86 -6.43
C PRO A 33 -9.66 25.27 -6.22
N LYS A 34 -9.26 25.43 -4.96
CA LYS A 34 -7.90 25.77 -4.57
C LYS A 34 -7.05 24.55 -4.82
N PHE A 35 -6.14 24.65 -5.80
CA PHE A 35 -5.04 23.72 -5.88
C PHE A 35 -4.22 23.84 -4.60
N PRO A 36 -4.14 22.78 -3.78
CA PRO A 36 -3.30 22.83 -2.61
C PRO A 36 -1.85 22.94 -3.05
N ARG A 37 -1.18 24.01 -2.61
CA ARG A 37 0.26 24.21 -2.84
C ARG A 37 1.02 23.21 -1.97
N PHE A 38 1.26 22.02 -2.50
CA PHE A 38 2.10 21.02 -1.84
C PHE A 38 3.46 20.91 -2.49
N ASN A 39 4.45 20.58 -1.65
CA ASN A 39 5.73 20.11 -2.14
C ASN A 39 5.56 18.69 -2.69
N PRO A 40 5.81 18.46 -3.99
CA PRO A 40 5.73 17.14 -4.63
C PRO A 40 6.56 16.06 -3.92
N PHE A 41 7.66 16.46 -3.28
CA PHE A 41 8.56 15.58 -2.55
C PHE A 41 7.91 14.84 -1.37
N VAL A 42 6.80 15.35 -0.82
CA VAL A 42 6.13 14.72 0.32
C VAL A 42 5.42 13.42 -0.09
N PHE A 43 4.90 13.35 -1.32
CA PHE A 43 4.26 12.15 -1.89
C PHE A 43 5.26 11.14 -2.46
N LEU A 44 6.53 11.53 -2.59
CA LEU A 44 7.59 10.64 -3.05
C LEU A 44 7.92 9.58 -2.00
N LEU A 45 7.87 9.95 -0.72
CA LEU A 45 8.17 9.05 0.39
C LEU A 45 7.21 7.84 0.47
N PRO A 46 5.87 8.01 0.44
CA PRO A 46 4.95 6.87 0.39
C PRO A 46 5.11 6.06 -0.91
N ALA A 47 5.32 6.70 -2.06
CA ALA A 47 5.51 6.01 -3.33
C ALA A 47 6.78 5.12 -3.37
N ILE A 48 7.89 5.58 -2.78
CA ILE A 48 9.11 4.75 -2.66
C ILE A 48 8.86 3.58 -1.70
N CYS A 49 8.15 3.83 -0.60
CA CYS A 49 7.80 2.80 0.37
C CYS A 49 6.91 1.71 -0.25
N ASP A 50 5.95 2.11 -1.07
CA ASP A 50 5.05 1.23 -1.84
C ASP A 50 5.83 0.29 -2.77
N ILE A 51 6.78 0.84 -3.53
CA ILE A 51 7.59 0.06 -4.47
C ILE A 51 8.50 -0.92 -3.72
N ILE A 52 9.15 -0.47 -2.64
CA ILE A 52 9.98 -1.35 -1.81
C ILE A 52 9.14 -2.48 -1.23
N SER A 53 7.95 -2.14 -0.70
CA SER A 53 7.05 -3.11 -0.10
C SER A 53 6.58 -4.14 -1.13
N THR A 54 6.12 -3.69 -2.29
CA THR A 54 5.64 -4.54 -3.39
C THR A 54 6.76 -5.43 -3.93
N SER A 55 7.99 -4.92 -3.99
CA SER A 55 9.15 -5.71 -4.43
C SER A 55 9.51 -6.81 -3.43
N LEU A 56 9.59 -6.48 -2.14
CA LEU A 56 9.84 -7.46 -1.08
C LEU A 56 8.71 -8.49 -1.00
N LEU A 57 7.48 -8.04 -1.22
CA LEU A 57 6.31 -8.89 -1.27
C LEU A 57 6.39 -9.88 -2.44
N TYR A 58 6.76 -9.42 -3.63
CA TYR A 58 6.89 -10.29 -4.80
C TYR A 58 7.93 -11.39 -4.57
N ILE A 59 9.06 -11.05 -3.95
CA ILE A 59 10.07 -12.04 -3.55
C ILE A 59 9.49 -13.00 -2.49
N GLY A 60 8.76 -12.49 -1.50
CA GLY A 60 8.11 -13.30 -0.45
C GLY A 60 7.12 -14.32 -1.02
N LEU A 61 6.26 -13.92 -1.94
CA LEU A 61 5.30 -14.79 -2.66
C LEU A 61 5.97 -15.90 -3.47
N ASN A 62 7.24 -15.72 -3.83
CA ASN A 62 8.01 -16.68 -4.59
C ASN A 62 8.67 -17.75 -3.70
N LEU A 63 8.85 -17.42 -2.41
CA LEU A 63 9.45 -18.29 -1.40
C LEU A 63 8.41 -18.99 -0.52
N THR A 64 7.20 -18.44 -0.42
CA THR A 64 6.09 -18.95 0.42
C THR A 64 4.83 -19.24 -0.40
N THR A 65 3.89 -19.98 0.18
CA THR A 65 2.60 -20.28 -0.46
C THR A 65 1.68 -19.04 -0.43
N ALA A 66 1.01 -18.75 -1.55
CA ALA A 66 0.08 -17.62 -1.69
C ALA A 66 -1.03 -17.56 -0.60
N SER A 67 -1.38 -18.69 0.00
CA SER A 67 -2.35 -18.78 1.11
C SER A 67 -1.84 -18.12 2.39
N SER A 68 -0.59 -18.39 2.80
CA SER A 68 -0.02 -17.81 4.02
C SER A 68 0.08 -16.29 3.90
N TYR A 69 0.34 -15.77 2.68
CA TYR A 69 0.37 -14.33 2.41
C TYR A 69 -0.94 -13.62 2.75
N GLN A 70 -2.08 -14.11 2.26
CA GLN A 70 -3.40 -13.51 2.54
C GLN A 70 -3.73 -13.56 4.04
N MET A 71 -3.30 -14.61 4.74
CA MET A 71 -3.50 -14.74 6.18
C MET A 71 -2.60 -13.78 6.97
N LEU A 72 -1.35 -13.59 6.52
CA LEU A 72 -0.42 -12.60 7.07
C LEU A 72 -0.91 -11.17 6.87
N GLN A 73 -1.81 -10.87 5.92
CA GLN A 73 -2.40 -9.52 5.81
C GLN A 73 -3.18 -9.11 7.07
N GLY A 74 -3.62 -10.07 7.91
CA GLY A 74 -4.11 -9.77 9.25
C GLY A 74 -3.06 -9.06 10.11
N ALA A 75 -1.78 -9.43 10.01
CA ALA A 75 -0.69 -8.80 10.75
C ALA A 75 -0.49 -7.33 10.36
N LEU A 76 -0.59 -7.05 9.05
CA LEU A 76 -0.55 -5.68 8.52
C LEU A 76 -1.56 -4.77 9.23
N ILE A 77 -2.77 -5.26 9.51
CA ILE A 77 -3.81 -4.47 10.17
C ILE A 77 -3.38 -4.11 11.60
N VAL A 78 -2.78 -5.06 12.32
CA VAL A 78 -2.27 -4.84 13.69
C VAL A 78 -1.10 -3.86 13.67
N CYS A 79 -0.11 -4.08 12.80
CA CYS A 79 1.06 -3.19 12.68
C CYS A 79 0.65 -1.76 12.32
N THR A 80 -0.26 -1.60 11.34
CA THR A 80 -0.80 -0.28 10.93
C THR A 80 -1.57 0.36 12.07
N GLY A 81 -2.39 -0.40 12.80
CA GLY A 81 -3.10 0.08 13.99
C GLY A 81 -2.17 0.58 15.09
N LEU A 82 -1.10 -0.19 15.37
CA LEU A 82 -0.10 0.17 16.38
C LEU A 82 0.71 1.42 15.99
N LEU A 83 1.18 1.47 14.74
CA LEU A 83 1.90 2.61 14.17
C LEU A 83 1.00 3.86 14.09
N SER A 84 -0.29 3.70 13.82
CA SER A 84 -1.26 4.81 13.82
C SER A 84 -1.42 5.42 15.21
N ILE A 85 -1.46 4.59 16.28
CA ILE A 85 -1.40 5.11 17.66
C ILE A 85 -0.11 5.91 17.87
N PHE A 86 1.04 5.37 17.43
CA PHE A 86 2.33 5.99 17.69
C PHE A 86 2.58 7.30 16.92
N MET A 87 2.33 7.33 15.60
CA MET A 87 2.63 8.48 14.74
C MET A 87 1.52 9.54 14.67
N VAL A 88 0.25 9.13 14.86
CA VAL A 88 -0.95 9.98 14.73
C VAL A 88 -1.60 10.27 16.08
N ASN A 89 -1.16 9.62 17.18
CA ASN A 89 -1.77 9.74 18.51
C ASN A 89 -3.30 9.51 18.49
N ALA A 90 -3.74 8.58 17.63
CA ALA A 90 -5.14 8.25 17.49
C ALA A 90 -5.69 7.61 18.79
N ARG A 91 -6.81 8.14 19.31
CA ARG A 91 -7.48 7.61 20.50
C ARG A 91 -8.35 6.41 20.10
N ILE A 92 -7.87 5.20 20.40
CA ILE A 92 -8.59 3.97 20.07
C ILE A 92 -9.56 3.61 21.21
N GLN A 93 -10.85 3.44 20.90
CA GLN A 93 -11.86 2.95 21.84
C GLN A 93 -11.56 1.49 22.24
N GLY A 94 -11.80 1.13 23.51
CA GLY A 94 -11.43 -0.17 24.09
C GLY A 94 -11.97 -1.40 23.32
N TYR A 95 -13.09 -1.28 22.61
CA TYR A 95 -13.61 -2.38 21.77
C TYR A 95 -12.66 -2.81 20.64
N LYS A 96 -11.87 -1.88 20.10
CA LYS A 96 -10.91 -2.17 19.02
C LYS A 96 -9.67 -2.93 19.54
N TRP A 97 -9.37 -2.83 20.83
CA TRP A 97 -8.30 -3.59 21.46
C TRP A 97 -8.59 -5.10 21.48
N LEU A 98 -9.85 -5.48 21.67
CA LEU A 98 -10.28 -6.88 21.60
C LEU A 98 -10.04 -7.45 20.19
N GLY A 99 -10.36 -6.67 19.16
CA GLY A 99 -10.05 -7.02 17.77
C GLY A 99 -8.54 -7.19 17.54
N MET A 100 -7.71 -6.26 18.03
CA MET A 100 -6.25 -6.40 17.92
C MET A 100 -5.71 -7.66 18.62
N LEU A 101 -6.20 -7.98 19.81
CA LEU A 101 -5.81 -9.21 20.52
C LEU A 101 -6.19 -10.47 19.74
N LEU A 102 -7.40 -10.51 19.17
CA LEU A 102 -7.86 -11.65 18.38
C LEU A 102 -7.02 -11.86 17.12
N VAL A 103 -6.60 -10.78 16.46
CA VAL A 103 -5.71 -10.88 15.30
C VAL A 103 -4.32 -11.36 15.72
N VAL A 104 -3.76 -10.87 16.84
CA VAL A 104 -2.47 -11.36 17.37
C VAL A 104 -2.54 -12.87 17.65
N LEU A 105 -3.64 -13.37 18.22
CA LEU A 105 -3.84 -14.81 18.39
C LEU A 105 -3.85 -15.56 17.06
N GLY A 106 -4.54 -15.02 16.05
CA GLY A 106 -4.54 -15.57 14.69
C GLY A 106 -3.13 -15.69 14.10
N LEU A 107 -2.28 -14.68 14.30
CA LEU A 107 -0.89 -14.71 13.82
C LEU A 107 -0.03 -15.76 14.50
N VAL A 108 -0.22 -15.96 15.81
CA VAL A 108 0.46 -17.02 16.54
C VAL A 108 0.04 -18.38 16.00
N VAL A 109 -1.25 -18.59 15.74
CA VAL A 109 -1.75 -19.84 15.15
C VAL A 109 -1.16 -20.07 13.77
N ILE A 110 -1.18 -19.07 12.88
CA ILE A 110 -0.60 -19.16 11.52
C ILE A 110 0.89 -19.55 11.60
N GLY A 111 1.67 -18.86 12.45
CA GLY A 111 3.10 -19.15 12.61
C GLY A 111 3.37 -20.57 13.14
N VAL A 112 2.54 -21.07 14.06
CA VAL A 112 2.65 -22.45 14.56
C VAL A 112 2.26 -23.45 13.47
N THR A 113 1.20 -23.18 12.70
CA THR A 113 0.77 -24.04 11.60
C THR A 113 1.85 -24.16 10.53
N ASP A 114 2.52 -23.08 10.15
CA ASP A 114 3.61 -23.11 9.16
C ASP A 114 4.80 -23.97 9.63
N ILE A 115 5.10 -23.99 10.94
CA ILE A 115 6.15 -24.84 11.51
C ILE A 115 5.74 -26.33 11.51
N TYR A 116 4.48 -26.62 11.86
CA TYR A 116 3.96 -27.99 12.00
C TYR A 116 3.63 -28.65 10.65
N CYS A 117 3.17 -27.89 9.66
CA CYS A 117 2.68 -28.40 8.37
C CYS A 117 3.79 -28.56 7.31
N GLY A 118 5.02 -28.11 7.60
CA GLY A 118 6.14 -28.33 6.69
C GLY A 118 6.47 -29.83 6.57
N GLU A 119 6.21 -30.44 5.42
CA GLU A 119 6.49 -31.87 5.20
C GLU A 119 7.98 -32.17 4.92
N SER A 120 8.85 -31.16 4.76
CA SER A 120 10.30 -31.35 4.57
C SER A 120 11.14 -30.19 5.13
N THR A 121 12.33 -30.48 5.68
CA THR A 121 13.21 -29.49 6.34
C THR A 121 13.63 -28.36 5.39
N GLU A 122 13.94 -28.67 4.13
CA GLU A 122 14.31 -27.68 3.11
C GLU A 122 13.15 -26.72 2.77
N GLN A 123 11.92 -27.22 2.76
CA GLN A 123 10.73 -26.42 2.47
C GLN A 123 10.27 -25.59 3.69
N LYS A 124 10.57 -26.04 4.91
CA LYS A 124 10.34 -25.28 6.15
C LYS A 124 11.16 -24.00 6.18
N ASP A 125 12.46 -24.09 5.87
CA ASP A 125 13.34 -22.93 5.90
C ASP A 125 12.93 -21.87 4.87
N GLY A 126 12.51 -22.29 3.67
CA GLY A 126 11.97 -21.39 2.64
C GLY A 126 10.70 -20.64 3.09
N VAL A 127 9.74 -21.36 3.67
CA VAL A 127 8.48 -20.77 4.17
C VAL A 127 8.73 -19.81 5.33
N ILE A 128 9.63 -20.16 6.27
CA ILE A 128 9.99 -19.29 7.39
C ILE A 128 10.65 -18.00 6.90
N VAL A 129 11.62 -18.11 6.00
CA VAL A 129 12.29 -16.93 5.40
C VAL A 129 11.28 -16.07 4.64
N GLY A 130 10.37 -16.68 3.87
CA GLY A 130 9.30 -15.99 3.18
C GLY A 130 8.36 -15.24 4.12
N ASN A 131 8.00 -15.86 5.26
CA ASN A 131 7.17 -15.22 6.29
C ASN A 131 7.87 -14.01 6.94
N PHE A 132 9.16 -14.12 7.27
CA PHE A 132 9.94 -12.98 7.77
C PHE A 132 10.00 -11.83 6.75
N LEU A 133 10.27 -12.15 5.48
CA LEU A 133 10.31 -11.16 4.40
C LEU A 133 8.95 -10.48 4.21
N CYS A 134 7.86 -11.26 4.32
CA CYS A 134 6.50 -10.76 4.24
C CYS A 134 6.17 -9.81 5.40
N VAL A 135 6.56 -10.14 6.63
CA VAL A 135 6.36 -9.25 7.79
C VAL A 135 7.11 -7.93 7.59
N ILE A 136 8.35 -7.96 7.10
CA ILE A 136 9.13 -6.74 6.82
C ILE A 136 8.43 -5.88 5.75
N SER A 137 7.99 -6.52 4.66
CA SER A 137 7.22 -5.84 3.59
C SER A 137 5.96 -5.17 4.14
N GLN A 138 5.23 -5.85 5.02
CA GLN A 138 4.00 -5.33 5.63
C GLN A 138 4.24 -4.13 6.55
N VAL A 139 5.38 -4.06 7.23
CA VAL A 139 5.74 -2.86 8.00
C VAL A 139 5.92 -1.66 7.07
N ALA A 140 6.50 -1.85 5.89
CA ALA A 140 6.60 -0.79 4.88
C ALA A 140 5.20 -0.36 4.38
N VAL A 141 4.30 -1.30 4.05
CA VAL A 141 2.90 -0.95 3.70
C VAL A 141 2.23 -0.18 4.84
N ALA A 142 2.37 -0.66 6.07
CA ALA A 142 1.78 -0.04 7.24
C ALA A 142 2.29 1.40 7.43
N LEU A 143 3.58 1.64 7.18
CA LEU A 143 4.16 2.97 7.23
C LEU A 143 3.55 3.90 6.17
N GLN A 144 3.42 3.44 4.93
CA GLN A 144 2.76 4.19 3.85
C GLN A 144 1.32 4.58 4.23
N LEU A 145 0.53 3.63 4.72
CA LEU A 145 -0.86 3.86 5.15
C LEU A 145 -0.95 4.89 6.30
N VAL A 146 -0.06 4.80 7.29
CA VAL A 146 -0.02 5.74 8.43
C VAL A 146 0.49 7.12 8.01
N LEU A 147 1.45 7.19 7.09
CA LEU A 147 1.92 8.44 6.51
C LEU A 147 0.78 9.13 5.76
N GLU A 148 0.07 8.42 4.89
CA GLU A 148 -1.10 8.94 4.19
C GLU A 148 -2.15 9.47 5.18
N GLN A 149 -2.50 8.67 6.19
CA GLN A 149 -3.46 9.08 7.22
C GLN A 149 -3.01 10.36 7.93
N LYS A 150 -1.71 10.47 8.27
CA LYS A 150 -1.15 11.66 8.91
C LYS A 150 -1.16 12.88 7.99
N TYR A 151 -0.91 12.70 6.71
CA TYR A 151 -0.94 13.79 5.73
C TYR A 151 -2.36 14.30 5.49
N LEU A 152 -3.34 13.40 5.37
CA LEU A 152 -4.75 13.76 5.24
C LEU A 152 -5.30 14.50 6.48
N LEU A 153 -4.78 14.20 7.67
CA LEU A 153 -5.15 14.92 8.89
C LEU A 153 -4.48 16.29 9.01
N ARG A 154 -3.31 16.50 8.38
CA ARG A 154 -2.54 17.75 8.48
C ARG A 154 -2.86 18.74 7.37
N TYR A 155 -3.25 18.25 6.20
CA TYR A 155 -3.56 19.07 5.06
C TYR A 155 -5.02 18.83 4.64
N ASP A 156 -5.81 19.90 4.58
CA ASP A 156 -7.23 19.87 4.20
C ASP A 156 -7.37 19.63 2.69
N VAL A 157 -7.10 18.40 2.26
CA VAL A 157 -7.15 18.02 0.86
C VAL A 157 -7.95 16.76 0.65
N GLU A 158 -8.68 16.77 -0.46
CA GLU A 158 -9.52 15.65 -0.84
C GLU A 158 -8.64 14.40 -1.01
N PRO A 159 -8.91 13.33 -0.23
CA PRO A 159 -8.10 12.10 -0.26
C PRO A 159 -8.05 11.48 -1.66
N LEU A 160 -9.09 11.71 -2.47
CA LEU A 160 -9.18 11.26 -3.84
C LEU A 160 -8.12 11.90 -4.76
N PHE A 161 -7.77 13.16 -4.52
CA PHE A 161 -6.71 13.84 -5.26
C PHE A 161 -5.32 13.38 -4.80
N ALA A 162 -5.12 13.24 -3.48
CA ALA A 162 -3.87 12.80 -2.89
C ALA A 162 -3.44 11.42 -3.40
N VAL A 163 -4.35 10.44 -3.34
CA VAL A 163 -4.09 9.08 -3.84
C VAL A 163 -3.92 9.03 -5.37
N GLY A 164 -4.62 9.93 -6.10
CA GLY A 164 -4.47 10.06 -7.55
C GLY A 164 -3.08 10.55 -7.95
N LEU A 165 -2.56 11.54 -7.23
CA LEU A 165 -1.23 12.10 -7.45
C LEU A 165 -0.13 11.10 -7.07
N GLU A 166 -0.27 10.40 -5.94
CA GLU A 166 0.60 9.31 -5.54
C GLU A 166 0.67 8.22 -6.61
N GLY A 167 -0.47 7.81 -7.17
CA GLY A 167 -0.52 6.84 -8.25
C GLY A 167 0.21 7.30 -9.52
N VAL A 168 0.23 8.60 -9.83
CA VAL A 168 0.99 9.15 -10.96
C VAL A 168 2.50 9.08 -10.69
N TYR A 169 2.95 9.44 -9.48
CA TYR A 169 4.36 9.29 -9.09
C TYR A 169 4.80 7.83 -9.01
N GLY A 170 3.94 6.96 -8.47
CA GLY A 170 4.14 5.52 -8.44
C GLY A 170 4.26 4.96 -9.85
N PHE A 171 3.43 5.40 -10.80
CA PHE A 171 3.53 4.99 -12.21
C PHE A 171 4.84 5.45 -12.87
N ILE A 172 5.27 6.68 -12.63
CA ILE A 172 6.56 7.18 -13.12
C ILE A 172 7.72 6.36 -12.55
N LEU A 173 7.73 6.15 -11.23
CA LEU A 173 8.76 5.34 -10.58
C LEU A 173 8.72 3.87 -11.02
N LEU A 174 7.53 3.31 -11.27
CA LEU A 174 7.36 1.94 -11.77
C LEU A 174 7.90 1.80 -13.19
N ILE A 175 7.62 2.75 -14.08
CA ILE A 175 8.23 2.78 -15.42
C ILE A 175 9.76 2.84 -15.32
N VAL A 176 10.29 3.69 -14.45
CA VAL A 176 11.73 3.79 -14.22
C VAL A 176 12.30 2.49 -13.64
N SER A 177 11.61 1.83 -12.71
CA SER A 177 12.00 0.53 -12.13
C SER A 177 11.83 -0.65 -13.09
N LEU A 178 10.99 -0.56 -14.10
CA LEU A 178 10.87 -1.59 -15.13
C LEU A 178 12.15 -1.70 -15.98
N VAL A 179 12.87 -0.59 -16.15
CA VAL A 179 14.14 -0.52 -16.91
C VAL A 179 15.25 -1.39 -16.28
N PRO A 180 15.52 -1.34 -14.95
CA PRO A 180 16.47 -2.26 -14.32
C PRO A 180 15.92 -3.69 -14.19
N LEU A 181 14.60 -3.89 -14.05
CA LEU A 181 13.99 -5.23 -14.06
C LEU A 181 14.15 -5.94 -15.43
N TYR A 182 14.18 -5.19 -16.53
CA TYR A 182 14.53 -5.71 -17.86
C TYR A 182 15.99 -6.17 -17.96
N TYR A 183 16.89 -5.58 -17.16
CA TYR A 183 18.32 -5.88 -17.17
C TYR A 183 18.75 -6.96 -16.16
N ILE A 184 17.98 -7.18 -15.09
CA ILE A 184 18.24 -8.24 -14.11
C ILE A 184 17.79 -9.59 -14.66
N HIS A 185 18.77 -10.47 -14.90
CA HIS A 185 18.52 -11.88 -15.19
C HIS A 185 18.10 -12.59 -13.89
N VAL A 186 16.95 -13.26 -13.93
CA VAL A 186 16.43 -13.99 -12.77
C VAL A 186 17.10 -15.38 -12.72
N PRO A 187 17.50 -15.88 -11.53
CA PRO A 187 17.95 -17.26 -11.39
C PRO A 187 16.87 -18.26 -11.84
N SER A 188 17.31 -19.40 -12.39
CA SER A 188 16.53 -20.44 -13.10
C SER A 188 15.44 -21.15 -12.28
N THR A 189 15.18 -20.73 -11.04
CA THR A 189 14.07 -21.23 -10.20
C THR A 189 12.72 -20.61 -10.58
N PHE A 190 12.72 -19.53 -11.37
CA PHE A 190 11.51 -18.71 -11.63
C PHE A 190 11.11 -18.57 -13.11
N SER A 191 11.74 -19.31 -14.04
CA SER A 191 11.32 -19.34 -15.44
C SER A 191 11.79 -20.63 -16.13
N THR A 192 10.86 -21.39 -16.72
CA THR A 192 11.15 -22.56 -17.59
C THR A 192 11.36 -22.09 -19.04
N ASN A 193 12.06 -20.98 -19.25
CA ASN A 193 12.48 -20.53 -20.58
C ASN A 193 13.97 -20.78 -20.78
N PRO A 194 14.39 -21.35 -21.93
CA PRO A 194 15.79 -21.63 -22.23
C PRO A 194 16.67 -20.36 -22.40
N LEU A 195 16.06 -19.16 -22.34
CA LEU A 195 16.74 -17.87 -22.49
C LEU A 195 16.82 -17.04 -21.18
N GLY A 196 16.31 -17.53 -20.04
CA GLY A 196 16.44 -16.83 -18.75
C GLY A 196 15.80 -15.43 -18.71
N ARG A 197 14.77 -15.20 -19.52
CA ARG A 197 13.98 -13.96 -19.58
C ARG A 197 12.61 -14.17 -18.91
N LEU A 198 12.04 -13.07 -18.43
CA LEU A 198 10.75 -12.99 -17.71
C LEU A 198 9.52 -12.97 -18.64
N GLU A 199 9.64 -13.53 -19.84
CA GLU A 199 8.52 -13.72 -20.78
C GLU A 199 8.17 -15.20 -20.92
#